data_AF-A0A936BA24-F1
#
_entry.id   AF-A0A936BA24-F1
#
_cell.length_a   1.000
_cell.length_b   1.000
_cell.length_c   1.000
_cell.angle_alpha   90.00
_cell.angle_beta   90.00
_cell.angle_gamma   90.00
#
_symmetry.space_group_name_H-M   'P 1'
#
loop_
_entity.id
_entity.type
_entity.pdbx_description
1 polymer ?
#
loop_
_entity_poly.entity_id
_entity_poly.type
_entity_poly.pdbx_seq_one_letter_code
_entity_poly.pdbx_strand_id
1 'polypeptide(L)'
;MAGWPTAVPTCYDQWFPEMARICALNGAKFIFYPTAIGSEPTNPEIDTRDAWQTVMRGHAVANGRYVSAANRTGVEGVGVLWR
;
A
#
# COMPACT_ATOMS: atom_id res chain seq x y z
N MET A 1 0.20 -13.50 -24.79
CA MET A 1 -0.23 -13.79 -23.40
C MET A 1 -0.72 -12.47 -22.82
N ALA A 2 -2.03 -12.30 -22.62
CA ALA A 2 -2.55 -11.06 -22.01
C ALA A 2 -2.23 -11.08 -20.51
N GLY A 3 -1.59 -10.00 -20.01
CA GLY A 3 -1.26 -9.87 -18.60
C GLY A 3 -2.50 -9.86 -17.70
N TRP A 4 -2.32 -10.14 -16.42
CA TRP A 4 -3.42 -10.08 -15.45
C TRP A 4 -3.89 -8.63 -15.28
N PRO A 5 -5.21 -8.35 -15.29
CA PRO A 5 -5.73 -7.00 -15.05
C PRO A 5 -5.20 -6.44 -13.73
N THR A 6 -4.57 -5.28 -13.78
CA THR A 6 -3.86 -4.67 -12.65
C THR A 6 -4.36 -3.26 -12.41
N ALA A 7 -4.50 -2.89 -11.13
CA ALA A 7 -4.72 -1.51 -10.72
C ALA A 7 -3.49 -0.96 -9.99
N VAL A 8 -3.21 0.34 -10.17
CA VAL A 8 -2.04 1.01 -9.59
C VAL A 8 -2.44 2.29 -8.84
N PRO A 9 -3.26 2.19 -7.79
CA PRO A 9 -3.52 3.31 -6.86
C PRO A 9 -2.24 3.72 -6.11
N THR A 10 -2.13 4.97 -5.66
CA THR A 10 -0.86 5.54 -5.20
C THR A 10 -0.81 5.70 -3.69
N CYS A 11 0.25 5.16 -3.07
CA CYS A 11 0.64 5.38 -1.68
C CYS A 11 -0.56 5.46 -0.72
N TYR A 12 -0.95 6.66 -0.28
CA TYR A 12 -1.97 6.89 0.74
C TYR A 12 -3.34 6.27 0.42
N ASP A 13 -3.66 6.04 -0.85
CA ASP A 13 -4.83 5.26 -1.28
C ASP A 13 -4.92 3.88 -0.59
N GLN A 14 -3.79 3.31 -0.19
CA GLN A 14 -3.71 2.00 0.44
C GLN A 14 -4.28 1.95 1.86
N TRP A 15 -4.56 3.09 2.48
CA TRP A 15 -5.27 3.15 3.77
C TRP A 15 -6.78 2.98 3.62
N PHE A 16 -7.32 3.12 2.40
CA PHE A 16 -8.76 3.15 2.14
C PHE A 16 -9.24 1.82 1.54
N PRO A 17 -10.03 1.01 2.26
CA PRO A 17 -10.62 -0.20 1.70
C PRO A 17 -11.56 0.08 0.51
N GLU A 18 -12.12 1.29 0.43
CA GLU A 18 -12.96 1.76 -0.68
C GLU A 18 -12.19 1.74 -1.99
N MET A 19 -10.94 2.23 -2.01
CA MET A 19 -10.14 2.24 -3.23
C MET A 19 -9.81 0.82 -3.69
N ALA A 20 -9.43 -0.06 -2.77
CA ALA A 20 -9.20 -1.47 -3.08
C ALA A 20 -10.45 -2.16 -3.64
N ARG A 21 -11.63 -1.86 -3.07
CA ARG A 21 -12.92 -2.37 -3.55
C ARG A 21 -13.25 -1.88 -4.94
N ILE A 22 -13.06 -0.59 -5.22
CA ILE A 22 -13.28 0.00 -6.54
C ILE A 22 -12.38 -0.66 -7.59
N CYS A 23 -11.09 -0.84 -7.31
CA CYS A 23 -10.17 -1.55 -8.19
C CYS A 23 -10.67 -2.99 -8.47
N ALA A 24 -11.08 -3.71 -7.43
CA ALA A 24 -11.57 -5.08 -7.55
C ALA A 24 -12.88 -5.19 -8.36
N LEU A 25 -13.80 -4.24 -8.20
CA LEU A 25 -15.05 -4.16 -8.96
C LEU A 25 -14.82 -3.81 -10.43
N ASN A 26 -13.80 -3.00 -10.72
CA ASN A 26 -13.34 -2.72 -12.08
C ASN A 26 -12.51 -3.86 -12.71
N GLY A 27 -12.49 -5.03 -12.08
CA GLY A 27 -11.91 -6.24 -12.65
C GLY A 27 -10.42 -6.47 -12.34
N ALA A 28 -9.77 -5.60 -11.55
CA ALA A 28 -8.38 -5.82 -11.16
C ALA A 28 -8.24 -7.16 -10.40
N LYS A 29 -7.25 -7.95 -10.82
CA LYS A 29 -6.83 -9.20 -10.16
C LYS A 29 -5.61 -8.98 -9.27
N PHE A 30 -4.81 -7.98 -9.62
CA PHE A 30 -3.63 -7.54 -8.89
C PHE A 30 -3.75 -6.05 -8.57
N ILE A 31 -3.45 -5.63 -7.35
CA ILE A 31 -3.41 -4.22 -6.94
C ILE A 31 -1.99 -3.92 -6.47
N PHE A 32 -1.35 -2.92 -7.08
CA PHE A 32 0.02 -2.50 -6.75
C PHE A 32 0.02 -1.07 -6.22
N TYR A 33 0.52 -0.89 -4.99
CA TYR A 33 0.68 0.42 -4.36
C TYR A 33 2.16 0.85 -4.42
N PRO A 34 2.58 1.71 -5.36
CA PRO A 34 3.85 2.41 -5.21
C PRO A 34 3.73 3.37 -4.02
N THR A 35 4.67 3.28 -3.09
CA THR A 35 4.59 3.92 -1.77
C THR A 35 5.88 4.66 -1.42
N ALA A 36 5.74 5.75 -0.67
CA ALA A 36 6.81 6.37 0.09
C ALA A 36 6.27 6.71 1.49
N ILE A 37 6.48 5.80 2.44
CA ILE A 37 6.04 5.93 3.83
C ILE A 37 7.18 5.58 4.78
N GLY A 38 7.25 6.29 5.90
CA GLY A 38 8.38 6.28 6.81
C GLY A 38 8.05 6.83 8.19
N SER A 39 9.08 7.28 8.89
CA SER A 39 8.99 7.91 10.21
C SER A 39 8.29 9.23 10.07
N GLU A 40 7.55 9.63 11.09
CA GLU A 40 7.05 11.00 11.17
C GLU A 40 8.00 11.90 11.98
N PRO A 41 8.65 12.90 11.36
CA PRO A 41 9.66 13.72 12.04
C PRO A 41 9.11 14.49 13.25
N THR A 42 7.82 14.83 13.23
CA THR A 42 7.17 15.53 14.35
C THR A 42 6.75 14.58 15.47
N ASN A 43 6.65 13.27 15.18
CA ASN A 43 6.12 12.26 16.08
C ASN A 43 6.97 10.97 15.98
N PRO A 44 8.26 11.00 16.35
CA PRO A 44 9.21 9.92 16.08
C PRO A 44 8.87 8.60 16.78
N GLU A 45 8.05 8.65 17.82
CA GLU A 45 7.60 7.47 18.59
C GLU A 45 6.55 6.62 17.83
N ILE A 46 5.96 7.16 16.76
CA ILE A 46 4.92 6.47 15.99
C ILE A 46 5.56 5.62 14.89
N ASP A 47 5.45 4.30 15.01
CA ASP A 47 5.73 3.34 13.93
C ASP A 47 4.41 2.83 13.33
N THR A 48 4.13 3.24 12.09
CA THR A 48 2.90 2.85 11.35
C THR A 48 3.09 1.62 10.47
N ARG A 49 4.28 1.00 10.42
CA ARG A 49 4.59 -0.10 9.48
C ARG A 49 3.63 -1.28 9.61
N ASP A 50 3.34 -1.72 10.83
CA ASP A 50 2.49 -2.89 11.06
C ASP A 50 1.03 -2.61 10.74
N ALA A 51 0.55 -1.39 11.04
CA ALA A 51 -0.78 -0.94 10.64
C ALA A 51 -0.89 -0.88 9.12
N TRP A 52 0.11 -0.30 8.45
CA TRP A 52 0.22 -0.20 6.99
C TRP A 52 0.15 -1.58 6.31
N GLN A 53 0.93 -2.55 6.78
CA GLN A 53 0.89 -3.93 6.27
C GLN A 53 -0.45 -4.63 6.58
N THR A 54 -1.02 -4.40 7.76
CA THR A 54 -2.27 -5.03 8.19
C THR A 54 -3.45 -4.58 7.33
N VAL A 55 -3.57 -3.29 7.04
CA VAL A 55 -4.64 -2.76 6.18
C VAL A 55 -4.58 -3.38 4.78
N MET A 56 -3.40 -3.45 4.16
CA MET A 56 -3.25 -4.07 2.83
C MET A 56 -3.54 -5.58 2.80
N ARG A 57 -3.17 -6.32 3.87
CA ARG A 57 -3.59 -7.72 4.02
C ARG A 57 -5.11 -7.82 4.08
N GLY A 58 -5.76 -6.89 4.77
CA GLY A 58 -7.22 -6.73 4.77
C GLY A 58 -7.79 -6.56 3.37
N HIS A 59 -7.21 -5.69 2.54
CA HIS A 59 -7.63 -5.49 1.15
C HIS A 59 -7.54 -6.78 0.32
N ALA A 60 -6.44 -7.52 0.46
CA ALA A 60 -6.23 -8.78 -0.24
C ALA A 60 -7.29 -9.83 0.14
N VAL A 61 -7.51 -10.02 1.45
CA VAL A 61 -8.48 -10.98 1.99
C VAL A 61 -9.91 -10.59 1.62
N ALA A 62 -10.31 -9.34 1.84
CA ALA A 62 -11.68 -8.88 1.66
C ALA A 62 -12.15 -8.86 0.19
N ASN A 63 -11.21 -8.73 -0.76
CA ASN A 63 -11.52 -8.69 -2.18
C ASN A 63 -11.15 -9.98 -2.92
N GLY A 64 -10.44 -10.91 -2.28
CA GLY A 64 -9.87 -12.10 -2.94
C GLY A 64 -8.96 -11.70 -4.10
N ARG A 65 -8.02 -10.78 -3.83
CA ARG A 65 -7.08 -10.20 -4.82
C ARG A 65 -5.65 -10.28 -4.33
N TYR A 66 -4.71 -10.28 -5.27
CA TYR A 66 -3.31 -10.10 -4.94
C TYR A 66 -3.03 -8.62 -4.69
N VAL A 67 -2.32 -8.32 -3.61
CA VAL A 67 -1.91 -6.96 -3.24
C VAL A 67 -0.41 -6.95 -3.03
N SER A 68 0.27 -5.95 -3.59
CA SER A 68 1.69 -5.68 -3.35
C SER A 68 1.87 -4.19 -3.12
N ALA A 69 2.85 -3.83 -2.29
CA ALA A 69 3.32 -2.47 -2.17
C ALA A 69 4.84 -2.43 -2.31
N ALA A 70 5.33 -1.47 -3.09
CA ALA A 70 6.76 -1.19 -3.20
C ALA A 70 7.02 0.13 -2.52
N ASN A 71 7.69 0.08 -1.36
CA ASN A 71 8.03 1.27 -0.61
C ASN A 71 9.47 1.70 -0.88
N ARG A 72 9.70 3.01 -0.79
CA ARG A 72 11.05 3.56 -0.70
C ARG A 72 11.71 3.11 0.61
N THR A 73 13.02 2.91 0.58
CA THR A 73 13.83 2.55 1.76
C THR A 73 15.01 3.51 1.92
N GLY A 74 15.51 3.69 3.14
CA GLY A 74 16.73 4.47 3.42
C GLY A 74 16.45 5.71 4.26
N VAL A 75 17.44 6.60 4.34
CA VAL A 75 17.35 7.86 5.08
C VAL A 75 17.28 9.01 4.09
N GLU A 76 16.28 9.87 4.23
CA GLU A 76 16.08 11.06 3.39
C GLU A 76 15.76 12.27 4.26
N GLY A 77 16.68 13.24 4.30
CA GLY A 77 16.57 14.38 5.21
C GLY A 77 16.59 13.93 6.67
N VAL A 78 15.53 14.27 7.41
CA VAL A 78 15.33 13.88 8.82
C VAL A 78 14.50 12.59 8.98
N GLY A 79 14.03 12.00 7.87
CA GLY A 79 13.15 10.85 7.88
C GLY A 79 13.85 9.54 7.52
N VAL A 80 13.33 8.44 8.06
CA VAL A 80 13.71 7.06 7.71
C VAL A 80 12.51 6.41 7.01
N LEU A 81 12.75 5.64 5.94
CA LEU A 81 11.71 5.00 5.12
C LEU A 81 11.80 3.47 5.20
N TRP A 82 10.63 2.82 5.25
CA TRP A 82 10.50 1.43 5.67
C TRP A 82 10.73 0.43 4.55
N ARG A 83 11.25 -0.75 4.89
CA ARG A 83 11.23 -1.92 4.00
C ARG A 83 9.91 -2.68 4.13
#